data_AF-A0A6T9H3L8-F1
#
_entry.id   AF-A0A6T9H3L8-F1
#
_cell.length_a   1.000
_cell.length_b   1.000
_cell.length_c   1.000
_cell.angle_alpha   90.00
_cell.angle_beta   90.00
_cell.angle_gamma   90.00
#
_symmetry.space_group_name_H-M   'P 1'
#
loop_
_entity.id
_entity.type
_entity.pdbx_description
1 polymer ?
#
loop_
_entity_poly.entity_id
_entity_poly.type
_entity_poly.pdbx_seq_one_letter_code
_entity_poly.pdbx_strand_id
1 'polypeptide(L)'
;KSHFGSTRALPLPPSSYSSVRSIVRGAMSPVLVKDVLEVNLICYLRLSELAKAQAVGRAMRELLTQSSVWRTCISQEMPGLDITPELLATDLRPRLAQHFPALLDAHFACDVSVRISDIEEVERLSKLAMGAGRAAAAHMSGGAGAACTAVAKLRFPRDTLAKAMDGDGEEEPPTICCGAPIRFRISEELARALNCPSALLEVQFAWRQGKLLVRIQDVFLPKDVIFADDSPELSGDRAALTAMLRGGVTVGHLVDVSARHPAFTLHLRGGVAEVGGGWKPMGPGLTSANAGKAAAHEALVEGILCTVCVRDGQQKAVTAAVNPPKLLAHALHLDQVRLAR
;
A
#
# COMPACT_ATOMS: atom_id res chain seq x y z
N LYS A 1 17.40 -5.80 -14.50
CA LYS A 1 16.21 -5.95 -15.37
C LYS A 1 15.39 -7.12 -14.84
N SER A 2 14.67 -6.93 -13.74
CA SER A 2 13.80 -7.95 -13.16
C SER A 2 12.40 -7.81 -13.77
N HIS A 3 11.88 -8.89 -14.34
CA HIS A 3 10.48 -8.98 -14.73
C HIS A 3 9.66 -9.22 -13.48
N PHE A 4 9.07 -8.16 -12.92
CA PHE A 4 8.01 -8.29 -11.92
C PHE A 4 6.82 -8.98 -12.59
N GLY A 5 6.55 -10.23 -12.17
CA GLY A 5 5.37 -11.00 -12.51
C GLY A 5 4.13 -10.40 -11.85
N SER A 6 3.69 -9.26 -12.35
CA SER A 6 2.29 -8.85 -12.20
C SER A 6 1.45 -9.95 -12.85
N THR A 7 0.43 -10.45 -12.14
CA THR A 7 -0.69 -11.19 -12.74
C THR A 7 -1.40 -10.25 -13.73
N ARG A 8 -0.74 -10.01 -14.86
CA ARG A 8 -1.21 -9.21 -15.97
C ARG A 8 -2.26 -10.04 -16.67
N ALA A 9 -3.43 -9.47 -16.88
CA ALA A 9 -4.29 -9.90 -17.98
C ALA A 9 -3.41 -10.00 -19.23
N LEU A 10 -3.48 -11.14 -19.93
CA LEU A 10 -2.69 -11.37 -21.13
C LEU A 10 -2.92 -10.20 -22.11
N PRO A 11 -1.86 -9.56 -22.65
CA PRO A 11 -2.03 -8.51 -23.64
C PRO A 11 -2.87 -9.06 -24.79
N LEU A 12 -3.89 -8.31 -25.21
CA LEU A 12 -4.68 -8.68 -26.38
C LEU A 12 -3.73 -8.92 -27.57
N PRO A 13 -3.92 -10.00 -28.34
CA PRO A 13 -3.12 -10.21 -29.54
C PRO A 13 -3.32 -9.01 -30.49
N PRO A 14 -2.26 -8.56 -31.19
CA PRO A 14 -2.34 -7.40 -32.09
C PRO A 14 -3.41 -7.56 -33.20
N SER A 15 -3.87 -8.78 -33.47
CA SER A 15 -4.99 -9.09 -34.37
C SER A 15 -6.37 -8.63 -33.87
N SER A 16 -6.56 -8.39 -32.57
CA SER A 16 -7.84 -7.89 -32.03
C SER A 16 -8.09 -6.43 -32.46
N TYR A 17 -7.05 -5.62 -32.62
CA TYR A 17 -7.17 -4.21 -33.02
C TYR A 17 -7.49 -4.02 -34.50
N SER A 18 -7.10 -4.95 -35.37
CA SER A 18 -7.43 -4.90 -36.80
C SER A 18 -8.89 -5.28 -37.08
N SER A 19 -9.48 -6.19 -36.31
CA SER A 19 -10.91 -6.53 -36.41
C SER A 19 -11.83 -5.37 -35.98
N VAL A 20 -11.43 -4.57 -34.98
CA VAL A 20 -12.21 -3.36 -34.62
C VAL A 20 -12.22 -2.35 -35.77
N ARG A 21 -11.11 -2.21 -36.52
CA ARG A 21 -11.05 -1.31 -37.68
C ARG A 21 -11.93 -1.76 -38.85
N SER A 22 -12.17 -3.06 -39.04
CA SER A 22 -13.05 -3.55 -40.12
C SER A 22 -14.54 -3.37 -39.79
N ILE A 23 -14.93 -3.56 -38.52
CA ILE A 23 -16.31 -3.36 -38.04
C ILE A 23 -16.76 -1.90 -38.22
N VAL A 24 -15.85 -0.94 -37.99
CA VAL A 24 -16.16 0.51 -38.06
C VAL A 24 -16.33 1.03 -39.51
N ARG A 25 -15.95 0.26 -40.55
CA ARG A 25 -16.08 0.72 -41.95
C ARG A 25 -17.45 0.48 -42.58
N GLY A 26 -18.29 -0.39 -42.00
CA GLY A 26 -19.71 -0.49 -42.38
C GLY A 26 -20.48 0.70 -41.84
N ALA A 27 -21.55 1.14 -42.51
CA ALA A 27 -22.41 2.26 -42.10
C ALA A 27 -23.19 1.97 -40.80
N MET A 28 -22.47 1.76 -39.69
CA MET A 28 -23.04 1.62 -38.36
C MET A 28 -23.41 3.00 -37.84
N SER A 29 -24.59 3.10 -37.25
CA SER A 29 -25.01 4.31 -36.53
C SER A 29 -23.93 4.68 -35.49
N PRO A 30 -23.58 5.97 -35.32
CA PRO A 30 -22.63 6.43 -34.30
C PRO A 30 -22.95 5.93 -32.89
N VAL A 31 -24.24 5.73 -32.59
CA VAL A 31 -24.72 5.17 -31.32
C VAL A 31 -24.25 3.73 -31.13
N LEU A 32 -24.38 2.89 -32.17
CA LEU A 32 -24.02 1.48 -32.12
C LEU A 32 -22.51 1.28 -32.03
N VAL A 33 -21.73 2.16 -32.66
CA VAL A 33 -20.26 2.18 -32.53
C VAL A 33 -19.85 2.53 -31.10
N LYS A 34 -20.52 3.50 -30.47
CA LYS A 34 -20.26 3.91 -29.09
C LYS A 34 -20.49 2.76 -28.11
N ASP A 35 -21.66 2.12 -28.17
CA ASP A 35 -22.02 1.04 -27.24
C ASP A 35 -21.11 -0.18 -27.41
N VAL A 36 -20.77 -0.54 -28.66
CA VAL A 36 -19.83 -1.63 -28.93
C VAL A 36 -18.43 -1.31 -28.40
N LEU A 37 -17.94 -0.09 -28.56
CA LEU A 37 -16.65 0.32 -28.01
C LEU A 37 -16.66 0.34 -26.47
N GLU A 38 -17.74 0.84 -25.86
CA GLU A 38 -17.89 0.91 -24.40
C GLU A 38 -17.86 -0.50 -23.78
N VAL A 39 -18.64 -1.43 -24.32
CA VAL A 39 -18.74 -2.80 -23.80
C VAL A 39 -17.48 -3.63 -24.10
N ASN A 40 -16.93 -3.53 -25.31
CA ASN A 40 -15.89 -4.46 -25.75
C ASN A 40 -14.46 -3.95 -25.59
N LEU A 41 -14.23 -2.64 -25.46
CA LEU A 41 -12.87 -2.10 -25.50
C LEU A 41 -12.42 -1.52 -24.17
N ILE A 42 -13.32 -0.93 -23.38
CA ILE A 42 -12.98 -0.39 -22.06
C ILE A 42 -12.46 -1.48 -21.11
N CYS A 43 -13.02 -2.69 -21.20
CA CYS A 43 -12.59 -3.84 -20.39
C CYS A 43 -11.13 -4.26 -20.61
N TYR A 44 -10.50 -3.77 -21.69
CA TYR A 44 -9.13 -4.12 -22.05
C TYR A 44 -8.20 -2.91 -22.11
N LEU A 45 -8.73 -1.68 -22.01
CA LEU A 45 -7.92 -0.47 -21.99
C LEU A 45 -7.24 -0.31 -20.64
N ARG A 46 -5.91 -0.29 -20.67
CA ARG A 46 -5.11 0.07 -19.49
C ARG A 46 -5.01 1.59 -19.35
N LEU A 47 -4.80 2.09 -18.12
CA LEU A 47 -4.57 3.52 -17.88
C LEU A 47 -3.38 4.05 -18.69
N SER A 48 -2.32 3.24 -18.81
CA SER A 48 -1.13 3.59 -19.61
C SER A 48 -1.39 3.68 -21.13
N GLU A 49 -2.54 3.20 -21.61
CA GLU A 49 -2.90 3.15 -23.03
C GLU A 49 -3.87 4.27 -23.43
N LEU A 50 -4.47 4.97 -22.47
CA LEU A 50 -5.49 6.00 -22.75
C LEU A 50 -4.98 7.09 -23.70
N ALA A 51 -3.74 7.55 -23.53
CA ALA A 51 -3.14 8.55 -24.42
C ALA A 51 -2.99 8.03 -25.86
N LYS A 52 -2.60 6.76 -26.03
CA LYS A 52 -2.50 6.13 -27.36
C LYS A 52 -3.87 5.94 -27.97
N ALA A 53 -4.87 5.55 -27.17
CA ALA A 53 -6.24 5.40 -27.60
C ALA A 53 -6.82 6.74 -28.12
N GLN A 54 -6.55 7.86 -27.44
CA GLN A 54 -6.95 9.19 -27.94
C GLN A 54 -6.42 9.50 -29.35
N ALA A 55 -5.23 9.01 -29.70
CA ALA A 55 -4.64 9.24 -31.02
C ALA A 55 -5.27 8.39 -32.14
N VAL A 56 -6.04 7.34 -31.81
CA VAL A 56 -6.60 6.39 -32.80
C VAL A 56 -7.69 7.04 -33.68
N GLY A 57 -8.49 7.97 -33.14
CA GLY A 57 -9.56 8.60 -33.92
C GLY A 57 -10.53 9.46 -33.10
N ARG A 58 -11.50 10.09 -33.78
CA ARG A 58 -12.52 10.96 -33.15
C ARG A 58 -13.41 10.19 -32.17
N ALA A 59 -13.91 9.02 -32.55
CA ALA A 59 -14.77 8.20 -31.70
C ALA A 59 -14.09 7.81 -30.38
N MET A 60 -12.80 7.48 -30.41
CA MET A 60 -12.05 7.15 -29.19
C MET A 60 -11.84 8.38 -28.31
N ARG A 61 -11.56 9.54 -28.89
CA ARG A 61 -11.49 10.81 -28.13
C ARG A 61 -12.82 11.12 -27.44
N GLU A 62 -13.93 10.94 -28.15
CA GLU A 62 -15.28 11.15 -27.61
C GLU A 62 -15.67 10.11 -26.55
N LEU A 63 -15.21 8.87 -26.67
CA LEU A 63 -15.39 7.88 -25.60
C LEU A 63 -14.59 8.29 -24.36
N LEU A 64 -13.32 8.67 -24.54
CA LEU A 64 -12.41 9.05 -23.45
C LEU A 64 -12.73 10.40 -22.81
N THR A 65 -13.74 11.14 -23.30
CA THR A 65 -14.27 12.30 -22.59
C THR A 65 -15.20 11.91 -21.45
N GLN A 66 -15.65 10.65 -21.37
CA GLN A 66 -16.55 10.18 -20.32
C GLN A 66 -15.80 9.74 -19.07
N SER A 67 -16.25 10.23 -17.90
CA SER A 67 -15.64 9.87 -16.61
C SER A 67 -15.81 8.38 -16.25
N SER A 68 -16.86 7.72 -16.75
CA SER A 68 -17.10 6.28 -16.56
C SER A 68 -15.94 5.44 -17.08
N VAL A 69 -15.43 5.76 -18.27
CA VAL A 69 -14.32 5.02 -18.91
C VAL A 69 -13.07 5.08 -18.04
N TRP A 70 -12.72 6.27 -17.56
CA TRP A 70 -11.57 6.46 -16.68
C TRP A 70 -11.75 5.72 -15.36
N ARG A 71 -12.92 5.83 -14.74
CA ARG A 71 -13.25 5.13 -13.49
C ARG A 71 -13.10 3.61 -13.66
N THR A 72 -13.58 3.06 -14.77
CA THR A 72 -13.47 1.64 -15.08
C THR A 72 -12.00 1.22 -15.22
N CYS A 73 -11.20 1.95 -16.00
CA CYS A 73 -9.76 1.68 -16.14
C CYS A 73 -9.00 1.77 -14.80
N ILE A 74 -9.31 2.77 -13.97
CA ILE A 74 -8.74 2.92 -12.62
C ILE A 74 -9.12 1.73 -11.74
N SER A 75 -10.40 1.37 -11.71
CA SER A 75 -10.89 0.28 -10.85
C SER A 75 -10.30 -1.08 -11.26
N GLN A 76 -9.99 -1.26 -12.54
CA GLN A 76 -9.34 -2.47 -13.06
C GLN A 76 -7.87 -2.57 -12.66
N GLU A 77 -7.09 -1.50 -12.80
CA GLU A 77 -5.64 -1.54 -12.51
C GLU A 77 -5.30 -1.27 -11.04
N MET A 78 -6.16 -0.56 -10.30
CA MET A 78 -5.97 -0.21 -8.90
C MET A 78 -7.23 -0.58 -8.10
N PRO A 79 -7.51 -1.88 -7.92
CA PRO A 79 -8.68 -2.34 -7.19
C PRO A 79 -8.59 -1.87 -5.74
N GLY A 80 -9.56 -1.06 -5.31
CA GLY A 80 -9.58 -0.42 -3.99
C GLY A 80 -9.34 1.08 -4.04
N LEU A 81 -8.94 1.66 -5.18
CA LEU A 81 -8.89 3.11 -5.35
C LEU A 81 -10.23 3.63 -5.92
N ASP A 82 -10.93 4.47 -5.16
CA ASP A 82 -12.17 5.12 -5.58
C ASP A 82 -11.93 6.62 -5.79
N ILE A 83 -11.87 7.05 -7.05
CA ILE A 83 -11.70 8.46 -7.40
C ILE A 83 -13.08 9.06 -7.65
N THR A 84 -13.37 10.19 -7.01
CA THR A 84 -14.68 10.83 -7.20
C THR A 84 -14.85 11.35 -8.63
N PRO A 85 -16.08 11.41 -9.16
CA PRO A 85 -16.34 11.84 -10.54
C PRO A 85 -15.79 13.23 -10.87
N GLU A 86 -15.70 14.12 -9.87
CA GLU A 86 -15.20 15.48 -10.00
C GLU A 86 -13.71 15.49 -10.39
N LEU A 87 -12.90 14.61 -9.80
CA LEU A 87 -11.48 14.45 -10.18
C LEU A 87 -11.28 13.84 -11.57
N LEU A 88 -12.32 13.20 -12.10
CA LEU A 88 -12.33 12.66 -13.46
C LEU A 88 -12.87 13.65 -14.50
N ALA A 89 -13.06 14.93 -14.13
CA ALA A 89 -13.39 15.98 -15.08
C ALA A 89 -12.29 16.15 -16.16
N THR A 90 -12.71 16.54 -17.37
CA THR A 90 -11.84 16.53 -18.56
C THR A 90 -10.57 17.38 -18.40
N ASP A 91 -10.68 18.50 -17.69
CA ASP A 91 -9.62 19.45 -17.37
C ASP A 91 -8.61 18.93 -16.32
N LEU A 92 -9.05 18.08 -15.39
CA LEU A 92 -8.21 17.52 -14.34
C LEU A 92 -7.47 16.24 -14.76
N ARG A 93 -7.99 15.50 -15.75
CA ARG A 93 -7.40 14.24 -16.23
C ARG A 93 -5.91 14.31 -16.57
N PRO A 94 -5.39 15.33 -17.29
CA PRO A 94 -3.96 15.40 -17.59
C PRO A 94 -3.11 15.49 -16.32
N ARG A 95 -3.56 16.25 -15.32
CA ARG A 95 -2.88 16.37 -14.00
C ARG A 95 -2.97 15.05 -13.26
N LEU A 96 -4.15 14.44 -13.19
CA LEU A 96 -4.36 13.14 -12.54
C LEU A 96 -3.48 12.04 -13.17
N ALA A 97 -3.40 11.99 -14.49
CA ALA A 97 -2.64 10.98 -15.23
C ALA A 97 -1.12 11.02 -14.93
N GLN A 98 -0.57 12.17 -14.53
CA GLN A 98 0.84 12.28 -14.14
C GLN A 98 1.16 11.48 -12.87
N HIS A 99 0.15 11.16 -12.05
CA HIS A 99 0.32 10.44 -10.79
C HIS A 99 0.16 8.92 -10.92
N PHE A 100 -0.51 8.44 -11.96
CA PHE A 100 -0.78 7.01 -12.13
C PHE A 100 0.48 6.13 -12.20
N PRO A 101 1.60 6.50 -12.85
CA PRO A 101 2.78 5.64 -12.85
C PRO A 101 3.25 5.26 -11.44
N ALA A 102 3.26 6.23 -10.52
CA ALA A 102 3.64 6.00 -9.13
C ALA A 102 2.65 5.12 -8.36
N LEU A 103 1.36 5.25 -8.66
CA LEU A 103 0.30 4.50 -7.97
C LEU A 103 0.17 3.07 -8.51
N LEU A 104 0.39 2.87 -9.82
CA LEU A 104 0.36 1.57 -10.48
C LEU A 104 1.47 0.62 -10.00
N ASP A 105 2.57 1.17 -9.52
CA ASP A 105 3.68 0.39 -8.95
C ASP A 105 3.39 -0.08 -7.50
N ALA A 106 2.32 0.41 -6.87
CA ALA A 106 1.93 0.05 -5.51
C ALA A 106 0.71 -0.88 -5.49
N HIS A 107 0.68 -1.80 -4.52
CA HIS A 107 -0.50 -2.62 -4.27
C HIS A 107 -1.56 -1.82 -3.49
N PHE A 108 -2.84 -1.99 -3.79
CA PHE A 108 -3.92 -1.41 -2.99
C PHE A 108 -4.46 -2.44 -2.01
N ALA A 109 -4.80 -2.00 -0.80
CA ALA A 109 -5.37 -2.87 0.22
C ALA A 109 -6.74 -3.44 -0.23
N CYS A 110 -6.93 -4.75 -0.10
CA CYS A 110 -8.08 -5.46 -0.67
C CYS A 110 -9.42 -5.13 0.01
N ASP A 111 -9.40 -4.84 1.31
CA ASP A 111 -10.61 -4.72 2.13
C ASP A 111 -11.03 -3.28 2.39
N VAL A 112 -10.29 -2.31 1.85
CA VAL A 112 -10.52 -0.90 2.14
C VAL A 112 -10.53 -0.11 0.84
N SER A 113 -11.70 0.45 0.51
CA SER A 113 -11.81 1.45 -0.54
C SER A 113 -11.14 2.74 -0.08
N VAL A 114 -10.02 3.08 -0.71
CA VAL A 114 -9.31 4.35 -0.62
C VAL A 114 -10.05 5.34 -1.51
N ARG A 115 -10.98 6.09 -0.91
CA ARG A 115 -11.67 7.16 -1.63
C ARG A 115 -10.82 8.42 -1.63
N ILE A 116 -10.61 9.02 -2.80
CA ILE A 116 -9.89 10.28 -2.98
C ILE A 116 -10.82 11.28 -3.67
N SER A 117 -11.01 12.44 -3.04
CA SER A 117 -11.91 13.49 -3.51
C SER A 117 -11.21 14.78 -3.94
N ASP A 118 -9.93 14.92 -3.63
CA ASP A 118 -9.14 16.11 -3.96
C ASP A 118 -7.83 15.73 -4.68
N ILE A 119 -7.35 16.62 -5.55
CA ILE A 119 -6.18 16.35 -6.39
C ILE A 119 -4.87 16.49 -5.59
N GLU A 120 -4.83 17.35 -4.58
CA GLU A 120 -3.73 17.48 -3.63
C GLU A 120 -3.55 16.19 -2.80
N GLU A 121 -4.61 15.43 -2.51
CA GLU A 121 -4.54 14.10 -1.90
C GLU A 121 -3.94 13.06 -2.85
N VAL A 122 -4.31 13.08 -4.13
CA VAL A 122 -3.66 12.23 -5.15
C VAL A 122 -2.17 12.55 -5.22
N GLU A 123 -1.81 13.83 -5.26
CA GLU A 123 -0.41 14.27 -5.29
C GLU A 123 0.37 13.84 -4.04
N ARG A 124 -0.23 13.97 -2.86
CA ARG A 124 0.37 13.51 -1.60
C ARG A 124 0.59 12.00 -1.64
N LEU A 125 -0.43 11.25 -2.04
CA LEU A 125 -0.38 9.80 -2.11
C LEU A 125 0.67 9.34 -3.13
N SER A 126 0.72 9.94 -4.32
CA SER A 126 1.70 9.58 -5.35
C SER A 126 3.13 9.84 -4.86
N LYS A 127 3.37 10.93 -4.13
CA LYS A 127 4.67 11.23 -3.51
C LYS A 127 5.06 10.18 -2.46
N LEU A 128 4.11 9.76 -1.62
CA LEU A 128 4.32 8.70 -0.64
C LEU A 128 4.62 7.35 -1.32
N ALA A 129 3.87 7.01 -2.38
CA ALA A 129 4.05 5.78 -3.15
C ALA A 129 5.42 5.76 -3.85
N MET A 130 5.83 6.85 -4.52
CA MET A 130 7.17 6.97 -5.09
C MET A 130 8.27 6.86 -4.03
N GLY A 131 8.07 7.44 -2.85
CA GLY A 131 9.01 7.33 -1.73
C GLY A 131 9.21 5.88 -1.29
N ALA A 132 8.10 5.17 -1.04
CA ALA A 132 8.12 3.77 -0.65
C ALA A 132 8.65 2.85 -1.76
N GLY A 133 8.27 3.08 -3.02
CA GLY A 133 8.77 2.36 -4.18
C GLY A 133 10.28 2.52 -4.37
N ARG A 134 10.82 3.73 -4.18
CA ARG A 134 12.28 3.95 -4.19
C ARG A 134 12.98 3.21 -3.06
N ALA A 135 12.39 3.19 -1.86
CA ALA A 135 12.95 2.44 -0.72
C ALA A 135 12.96 0.92 -1.00
N ALA A 136 11.89 0.38 -1.59
CA ALA A 136 11.81 -1.00 -2.04
C ALA A 136 12.85 -1.30 -3.13
N ALA A 137 12.95 -0.46 -4.16
CA ALA A 137 13.92 -0.63 -5.24
C ALA A 137 15.38 -0.56 -4.75
N ALA A 138 15.68 0.34 -3.81
CA ALA A 138 17.00 0.45 -3.20
C ALA A 138 17.35 -0.80 -2.40
N HIS A 139 16.38 -1.36 -1.66
CA HIS A 139 16.54 -2.62 -0.94
C HIS A 139 16.87 -3.78 -1.88
N MET A 140 16.10 -3.93 -2.96
CA MET A 140 16.36 -4.93 -4.00
C MET A 140 17.73 -4.76 -4.66
N SER A 141 18.12 -3.51 -4.93
CA SER A 141 19.44 -3.20 -5.53
C SER A 141 20.61 -3.49 -4.58
N GLY A 142 20.36 -3.49 -3.26
CA GLY A 142 21.32 -3.90 -2.23
C GLY A 142 21.53 -5.42 -2.12
N GLY A 143 20.93 -6.20 -3.01
CA GLY A 143 21.02 -7.67 -3.02
C GLY A 143 20.02 -8.34 -2.09
N ALA A 144 18.91 -7.66 -1.76
CA ALA A 144 17.80 -8.26 -1.05
C ALA A 144 16.92 -9.12 -1.97
N GLY A 145 16.22 -10.09 -1.38
CA GLY A 145 15.44 -11.08 -2.10
C GLY A 145 14.08 -10.55 -2.53
N ALA A 146 13.42 -9.76 -1.68
CA ALA A 146 12.07 -9.27 -1.98
C ALA A 146 11.66 -8.00 -1.20
N ALA A 147 10.83 -7.17 -1.85
CA ALA A 147 10.17 -6.02 -1.25
C ALA A 147 8.83 -5.76 -1.95
N CYS A 148 7.88 -5.21 -1.21
CA CYS A 148 6.62 -4.71 -1.77
C CYS A 148 6.22 -3.37 -1.13
N THR A 149 5.41 -2.62 -1.86
CA THR A 149 4.78 -1.39 -1.37
C THR A 149 3.28 -1.51 -1.52
N ALA A 150 2.56 -1.15 -0.48
CA ALA A 150 1.11 -1.08 -0.47
C ALA A 150 0.64 0.33 -0.12
N VAL A 151 -0.46 0.76 -0.75
CA VAL A 151 -1.28 1.91 -0.40
C VAL A 151 -2.49 1.40 0.39
N ALA A 152 -2.75 2.05 1.52
CA ALA A 152 -3.83 1.67 2.41
C ALA A 152 -4.39 2.87 3.17
N LYS A 153 -5.41 2.61 3.99
CA LYS A 153 -5.95 3.56 4.97
C LYS A 153 -5.63 3.06 6.37
N LEU A 154 -4.84 3.83 7.13
CA LEU A 154 -4.53 3.54 8.53
C LEU A 154 -5.65 4.08 9.42
N ARG A 155 -6.41 3.20 10.06
CA ARG A 155 -7.61 3.54 10.85
C ARG A 155 -7.60 2.86 12.21
N PHE A 156 -8.04 3.57 13.25
CA PHE A 156 -8.13 3.06 14.62
C PHE A 156 -9.53 3.24 15.24
N PRO A 157 -9.95 2.38 16.18
CA PRO A 157 -11.17 2.57 16.96
C PRO A 157 -11.14 3.85 17.79
N ARG A 158 -12.25 4.60 17.80
CA ARG A 158 -12.40 5.88 18.52
C ARG A 158 -12.13 5.74 20.02
N ASP A 159 -12.75 4.74 20.64
CA ASP A 159 -12.90 4.64 22.09
C ASP A 159 -11.58 4.32 22.80
N THR A 160 -10.68 3.59 22.13
CA THR A 160 -9.41 3.14 22.70
C THR A 160 -8.21 3.98 22.24
N LEU A 161 -8.33 4.74 21.15
CA LEU A 161 -7.20 5.45 20.55
C LEU A 161 -6.65 6.56 21.46
N ALA A 162 -7.52 7.38 22.06
CA ALA A 162 -7.08 8.51 22.89
C ALA A 162 -6.22 8.01 24.05
N LYS A 163 -6.69 6.99 24.78
CA LYS A 163 -5.95 6.36 25.87
C LYS A 163 -4.63 5.75 25.42
N ALA A 164 -4.63 5.03 24.29
CA ALA A 164 -3.43 4.36 23.81
C ALA A 164 -2.35 5.31 23.27
N MET A 165 -2.74 6.50 22.77
CA MET A 165 -1.82 7.55 22.36
C MET A 165 -1.21 8.30 23.55
N ASP A 166 -1.85 8.22 24.72
CA ASP A 166 -1.44 8.92 25.93
C ASP A 166 -0.41 8.06 26.67
N GLY A 167 0.85 8.44 26.56
CA GLY A 167 1.98 7.74 27.17
C GLY A 167 2.04 7.83 28.69
N ASP A 168 1.16 8.63 29.30
CA ASP A 168 1.27 9.06 30.70
C ASP A 168 0.35 8.25 31.65
N GLY A 169 -0.37 7.25 31.14
CA GLY A 169 -1.23 6.40 31.96
C GLY A 169 -0.46 5.30 32.69
N GLU A 170 -0.44 5.33 34.02
CA GLU A 170 -0.06 4.20 34.89
C GLU A 170 -1.08 3.05 34.89
N GLU A 171 -1.99 2.96 33.90
CA GLU A 171 -2.95 1.86 33.80
C GLU A 171 -2.20 0.53 33.55
N GLU A 172 -2.23 -0.38 34.51
CA GLU A 172 -1.84 -1.78 34.35
C GLU A 172 -3.09 -2.67 34.14
N PRO A 173 -3.20 -3.43 33.04
CA PRO A 173 -2.29 -3.48 31.89
C PRO A 173 -2.46 -2.29 30.92
N PRO A 174 -1.40 -1.89 30.21
CA PRO A 174 -1.46 -0.77 29.28
C PRO A 174 -2.45 -1.02 28.14
N THR A 175 -3.38 -0.10 27.93
CA THR A 175 -4.38 -0.17 26.87
C THR A 175 -3.70 -0.23 25.49
N ILE A 176 -3.97 -1.30 24.73
CA ILE A 176 -3.56 -1.43 23.32
C ILE A 176 -4.74 -1.09 22.40
N CYS A 177 -4.55 -0.14 21.49
CA CYS A 177 -5.54 0.23 20.48
C CYS A 177 -5.15 -0.38 19.13
N CYS A 178 -5.76 -1.50 18.77
CA CYS A 178 -5.51 -2.19 17.50
C CYS A 178 -6.26 -1.49 16.35
N GLY A 179 -5.51 -1.11 15.32
CA GLY A 179 -6.08 -0.58 14.09
C GLY A 179 -6.70 -1.65 13.20
N ALA A 180 -7.42 -1.19 12.19
CA ALA A 180 -7.94 -2.05 11.13
C ALA A 180 -6.77 -2.74 10.39
N PRO A 181 -6.86 -4.06 10.13
CA PRO A 181 -5.81 -4.78 9.40
C PRO A 181 -5.74 -4.30 7.96
N ILE A 182 -4.52 -4.20 7.44
CA ILE A 182 -4.23 -3.84 6.06
C ILE A 182 -3.83 -5.12 5.32
N ARG A 183 -4.71 -5.59 4.43
CA ARG A 183 -4.48 -6.79 3.62
C ARG A 183 -4.15 -6.43 2.19
N PHE A 184 -3.09 -7.00 1.62
CA PHE A 184 -2.75 -6.79 0.22
C PHE A 184 -2.04 -8.01 -0.35
N ARG A 185 -2.13 -8.15 -1.68
CA ARG A 185 -1.44 -9.23 -2.39
C ARG A 185 0.05 -8.94 -2.48
N ILE A 186 0.85 -9.98 -2.34
CA ILE A 186 2.31 -9.96 -2.50
C ILE A 186 2.73 -10.90 -3.62
N SER A 187 3.94 -10.70 -4.17
CA SER A 187 4.48 -11.61 -5.18
C SER A 187 4.89 -12.95 -4.56
N GLU A 188 5.01 -14.00 -5.37
CA GLU A 188 5.46 -15.32 -4.91
C GLU A 188 6.89 -15.29 -4.37
N GLU A 189 7.75 -14.42 -4.90
CA GLU A 189 9.10 -14.20 -4.36
C GLU A 189 9.05 -13.64 -2.95
N LEU A 190 8.19 -12.64 -2.71
CA LEU A 190 8.03 -12.08 -1.37
C LEU A 190 7.37 -13.08 -0.43
N ALA A 191 6.31 -13.79 -0.87
CA ALA A 191 5.68 -14.83 -0.05
C ALA A 191 6.70 -15.89 0.40
N ARG A 192 7.56 -16.37 -0.51
CA ARG A 192 8.66 -17.29 -0.18
C ARG A 192 9.67 -16.67 0.78
N ALA A 193 10.08 -15.42 0.55
CA ALA A 193 11.04 -14.72 1.43
C ALA A 193 10.47 -14.46 2.84
N LEU A 194 9.15 -14.27 2.95
CA LEU A 194 8.42 -14.11 4.21
C LEU A 194 8.05 -15.44 4.87
N ASN A 195 8.29 -16.57 4.20
CA ASN A 195 7.80 -17.89 4.60
C ASN A 195 6.26 -17.91 4.81
N CYS A 196 5.54 -17.19 3.95
CA CYS A 196 4.08 -17.16 3.89
C CYS A 196 3.58 -18.23 2.91
N PRO A 197 2.71 -19.17 3.33
CA PRO A 197 2.04 -20.08 2.41
C PRO A 197 1.15 -19.37 1.37
N SER A 198 0.68 -18.15 1.66
CA SER A 198 -0.22 -17.41 0.76
C SER A 198 0.39 -16.15 0.16
N ALA A 199 -0.18 -15.75 -0.97
CA ALA A 199 0.11 -14.47 -1.61
C ALA A 199 -0.71 -13.30 -1.02
N LEU A 200 -1.28 -13.44 0.19
CA LEU A 200 -2.07 -12.41 0.85
C LEU A 200 -1.48 -12.10 2.24
N LEU A 201 -0.86 -10.93 2.35
CA LEU A 201 -0.23 -10.47 3.58
C LEU A 201 -1.19 -9.57 4.36
N GLU A 202 -1.28 -9.79 5.67
CA GLU A 202 -1.95 -8.88 6.60
C GLU A 202 -0.90 -8.15 7.45
N VAL A 203 -0.92 -6.82 7.40
CA VAL A 203 -0.13 -5.96 8.29
C VAL A 203 -1.09 -5.24 9.22
N GLN A 204 -0.86 -5.35 10.52
CA GLN A 204 -1.65 -4.67 11.52
C GLN A 204 -0.80 -3.70 12.32
N PHE A 205 -1.39 -2.55 12.65
CA PHE A 205 -0.78 -1.53 13.49
C PHE A 205 -1.57 -1.39 14.79
N ALA A 206 -0.89 -1.07 15.89
CA ALA A 206 -1.52 -0.77 17.16
C ALA A 206 -0.83 0.41 17.84
N TRP A 207 -1.57 1.18 18.64
CA TRP A 207 -0.98 2.15 19.57
C TRP A 207 -0.90 1.55 20.97
N ARG A 208 0.20 1.79 21.68
CA ARG A 208 0.36 1.50 23.11
C ARG A 208 1.31 2.52 23.73
N GLN A 209 0.83 3.26 24.73
CA GLN A 209 1.60 4.29 25.45
C GLN A 209 2.32 5.26 24.50
N GLY A 210 1.60 5.79 23.50
CA GLY A 210 2.14 6.74 22.52
C GLY A 210 3.13 6.14 21.51
N LYS A 211 3.35 4.82 21.51
CA LYS A 211 4.19 4.12 20.53
C LYS A 211 3.35 3.35 19.53
N LEU A 212 3.73 3.44 18.25
CA LEU A 212 3.16 2.61 17.21
C LEU A 212 3.84 1.24 17.21
N LEU A 213 3.03 0.20 17.24
CA LEU A 213 3.42 -1.20 17.13
C LEU A 213 2.99 -1.73 15.77
N VAL A 214 3.67 -2.77 15.30
CA VAL A 214 3.37 -3.47 14.06
C VAL A 214 3.36 -4.98 14.29
N ARG A 215 2.53 -5.67 13.53
CA ARG A 215 2.47 -7.13 13.42
C ARG A 215 2.22 -7.52 11.98
N ILE A 216 2.82 -8.62 11.54
CA ILE A 216 2.60 -9.20 10.21
C ILE A 216 1.95 -10.58 10.40
N GLN A 217 0.95 -10.91 9.59
CA GLN A 217 0.30 -12.21 9.57
C GLN A 217 0.11 -12.70 8.13
N ASP A 218 0.12 -14.02 7.97
CA ASP A 218 -0.44 -14.66 6.77
C ASP A 218 -1.91 -14.97 7.06
N VAL A 219 -2.80 -14.55 6.16
CA VAL A 219 -4.25 -14.73 6.30
C VAL A 219 -4.67 -16.20 6.39
N PHE A 220 -3.88 -17.12 5.84
CA PHE A 220 -4.18 -18.55 5.87
C PHE A 220 -3.79 -19.23 7.19
N LEU A 221 -2.97 -18.57 8.02
CA LEU A 221 -2.68 -19.10 9.34
C LEU A 221 -3.90 -18.84 10.24
N PRO A 222 -4.46 -19.88 10.90
CA PRO A 222 -5.61 -19.69 11.77
C PRO A 222 -5.30 -18.64 12.83
N LYS A 223 -6.21 -17.69 13.04
CA LYS A 223 -6.06 -16.65 14.07
C LYS A 223 -5.93 -17.26 15.47
N ASP A 224 -6.48 -18.45 15.66
CA ASP A 224 -6.41 -19.21 16.92
C ASP A 224 -5.03 -19.82 17.17
N VAL A 225 -4.20 -19.93 16.13
CA VAL A 225 -2.76 -20.25 16.25
C VAL A 225 -1.96 -18.99 16.56
N ILE A 226 -2.57 -17.80 16.44
CA ILE A 226 -1.95 -16.50 16.73
C ILE A 226 -2.41 -16.04 18.11
N PHE A 227 -1.66 -16.50 19.11
CA PHE A 227 -1.99 -16.42 20.52
C PHE A 227 -2.17 -14.97 21.00
N ALA A 228 -3.35 -14.68 21.56
CA ALA A 228 -3.78 -13.37 22.04
C ALA A 228 -3.18 -12.95 23.40
N ASP A 229 -2.11 -13.60 23.85
CA ASP A 229 -1.64 -13.43 25.22
C ASP A 229 -0.25 -12.79 25.23
N ASP A 230 -0.19 -11.53 25.63
CA ASP A 230 1.04 -10.77 25.94
C ASP A 230 1.74 -11.32 27.21
N SER A 231 1.30 -12.47 27.75
CA SER A 231 1.94 -13.13 28.88
C SER A 231 3.36 -13.58 28.51
N PRO A 232 4.40 -12.97 29.12
CA PRO A 232 5.80 -13.26 28.79
C PRO A 232 6.21 -14.71 29.15
N GLU A 233 5.44 -15.40 30.00
CA GLU A 233 5.80 -16.72 30.53
C GLU A 233 5.47 -17.87 29.56
N LEU A 234 4.51 -17.70 28.65
CA LEU A 234 4.13 -18.70 27.63
C LEU A 234 4.76 -18.45 26.25
N SER A 235 5.54 -17.39 26.12
CA SER A 235 6.20 -16.97 24.87
C SER A 235 7.25 -17.98 24.39
N GLY A 236 8.00 -18.61 25.30
CA GLY A 236 9.14 -19.48 24.99
C GLY A 236 8.77 -20.76 24.22
N ASP A 237 7.87 -21.57 24.78
CA ASP A 237 7.45 -22.85 24.17
C ASP A 237 6.68 -22.66 22.86
N ARG A 238 6.02 -21.49 22.69
CA ARG A 238 5.19 -21.17 21.52
C ARG A 238 6.00 -20.63 20.34
N ALA A 239 7.01 -19.81 20.62
CA ALA A 239 8.00 -19.43 19.62
C ALA A 239 8.72 -20.69 19.12
N ALA A 240 9.02 -21.64 20.01
CA ALA A 240 9.59 -22.93 19.64
C ALA A 240 8.66 -23.75 18.73
N LEU A 241 7.35 -23.83 19.00
CA LEU A 241 6.40 -24.55 18.13
C LEU A 241 6.25 -23.90 16.75
N THR A 242 6.10 -22.57 16.69
CA THR A 242 6.03 -21.84 15.41
C THR A 242 7.34 -21.97 14.63
N ALA A 243 8.49 -21.90 15.32
CA ALA A 243 9.79 -22.15 14.74
C ALA A 243 9.86 -23.59 14.22
N MET A 244 9.45 -24.60 14.99
CA MET A 244 9.44 -26.01 14.57
C MET A 244 8.58 -26.24 13.31
N LEU A 245 7.37 -25.69 13.27
CA LEU A 245 6.49 -25.78 12.10
C LEU A 245 7.08 -25.08 10.86
N ARG A 246 7.96 -24.10 11.06
CA ARG A 246 8.59 -23.30 10.01
C ARG A 246 10.06 -23.66 9.73
N GLY A 247 10.55 -24.78 10.24
CA GLY A 247 11.92 -25.23 10.00
C GLY A 247 13.01 -24.48 10.80
N GLY A 248 12.64 -23.86 11.92
CA GLY A 248 13.55 -23.39 12.98
C GLY A 248 14.08 -21.97 12.81
N VAL A 249 13.81 -21.28 11.71
CA VAL A 249 14.37 -19.94 11.44
C VAL A 249 13.27 -18.90 11.40
N THR A 250 13.19 -18.07 12.45
CA THR A 250 12.42 -16.83 12.39
C THR A 250 13.22 -15.78 11.64
N VAL A 251 12.63 -15.24 10.57
CA VAL A 251 13.23 -14.14 9.79
C VAL A 251 12.47 -12.87 10.15
N GLY A 252 13.18 -11.88 10.71
CA GLY A 252 12.61 -10.56 10.92
C GLY A 252 12.46 -9.83 9.59
N HIS A 253 11.34 -9.16 9.37
CA HIS A 253 11.05 -8.40 8.15
C HIS A 253 10.96 -6.91 8.48
N LEU A 254 11.46 -6.08 7.58
CA LEU A 254 11.48 -4.64 7.77
C LEU A 254 10.17 -4.05 7.25
N VAL A 255 9.46 -3.34 8.13
CA VAL A 255 8.25 -2.59 7.83
C VAL A 255 8.53 -1.10 7.98
N ASP A 256 8.21 -0.35 6.92
CA ASP A 256 8.12 1.09 6.96
C ASP A 256 6.66 1.51 6.79
N VAL A 257 6.25 2.57 7.47
CA VAL A 257 4.93 3.18 7.28
C VAL A 257 5.08 4.69 7.13
N SER A 258 4.38 5.24 6.15
CA SER A 258 4.36 6.68 5.90
C SER A 258 2.94 7.14 5.62
N ALA A 259 2.47 8.17 6.34
CA ALA A 259 1.16 8.76 6.16
C ALA A 259 1.27 10.28 6.25
N ARG A 260 0.49 11.00 5.44
CA ARG A 260 0.47 12.45 5.43
C ARG A 260 -0.94 12.99 5.33
N HIS A 261 -1.44 13.46 6.45
CA HIS A 261 -2.71 14.15 6.61
C HIS A 261 -2.46 15.58 7.12
N PRO A 262 -3.29 16.59 6.77
CA PRO A 262 -3.15 17.94 7.30
C PRO A 262 -3.04 17.98 8.83
N ALA A 263 -3.81 17.14 9.53
CA ALA A 263 -3.77 17.04 10.99
C ALA A 263 -2.67 16.14 11.57
N PHE A 264 -2.07 15.25 10.77
CA PHE A 264 -1.18 14.20 11.27
C PHE A 264 -0.15 13.74 10.24
N THR A 265 1.12 13.71 10.64
CA THR A 265 2.23 13.16 9.85
C THR A 265 2.80 11.95 10.57
N LEU A 266 2.93 10.84 9.84
CA LEU A 266 3.58 9.62 10.30
C LEU A 266 4.63 9.20 9.30
N HIS A 267 5.83 8.89 9.76
CA HIS A 267 6.90 8.37 8.91
C HIS A 267 7.88 7.60 9.79
N LEU A 268 7.61 6.32 9.97
CA LEU A 268 8.41 5.40 10.78
C LEU A 268 9.08 4.38 9.88
N ARG A 269 10.34 4.05 10.17
CA ARG A 269 11.14 3.15 9.35
C ARG A 269 11.79 2.06 10.17
N GLY A 270 12.02 0.91 9.54
CA GLY A 270 12.80 -0.18 10.09
C GLY A 270 12.15 -0.88 11.28
N GLY A 271 10.81 -0.92 11.35
CA GLY A 271 10.13 -1.81 12.28
C GLY A 271 10.46 -3.25 11.90
N VAL A 272 11.00 -4.06 12.83
CA VAL A 272 11.31 -5.47 12.56
C VAL A 272 10.16 -6.32 13.08
N ALA A 273 9.44 -7.00 12.19
CA ALA A 273 8.33 -7.87 12.53
C ALA A 273 8.47 -9.24 11.88
N GLU A 274 8.04 -10.28 12.58
CA GLU A 274 8.02 -11.65 12.09
C GLU A 274 6.60 -12.01 11.66
N VAL A 275 6.44 -12.78 10.57
CA VAL A 275 5.12 -13.26 10.16
C VAL A 275 4.56 -14.17 11.25
N GLY A 276 3.34 -13.93 11.73
CA GLY A 276 2.76 -14.70 12.84
C GLY A 276 3.43 -14.43 14.21
N GLY A 277 4.35 -13.47 14.27
CA GLY A 277 4.94 -13.02 15.53
C GLY A 277 4.00 -12.12 16.33
N GLY A 278 4.42 -11.80 17.56
CA GLY A 278 3.75 -10.82 18.42
C GLY A 278 3.95 -9.37 17.96
N TRP A 279 3.40 -8.44 18.74
CA TRP A 279 3.57 -7.01 18.50
C TRP A 279 5.01 -6.56 18.66
N LYS A 280 5.53 -5.81 17.68
CA LYS A 280 6.88 -5.23 17.73
C LYS A 280 6.78 -3.70 17.64
N PRO A 281 7.59 -2.95 18.40
CA PRO A 281 7.63 -1.51 18.25
C PRO A 281 8.13 -1.15 16.86
N MET A 282 7.51 -0.13 16.26
CA MET A 282 8.05 0.47 15.04
C MET A 282 9.40 1.11 15.33
N GLY A 283 10.27 1.09 14.32
CA GLY A 283 11.58 1.73 14.41
C GLY A 283 11.50 3.26 14.46
N PRO A 284 12.67 3.94 14.46
CA PRO A 284 12.72 5.39 14.61
C PRO A 284 12.03 6.12 13.45
N GLY A 285 11.61 7.34 13.71
CA GLY A 285 11.04 8.20 12.69
C GLY A 285 10.31 9.41 13.26
N LEU A 286 9.39 9.95 12.46
CA LEU A 286 8.59 11.12 12.79
C LEU A 286 7.14 10.73 13.03
N THR A 287 6.58 11.16 14.16
CA THR A 287 5.15 11.16 14.44
C THR A 287 4.80 12.56 14.92
N SER A 288 3.88 13.24 14.24
CA SER A 288 3.55 14.64 14.54
C SER A 288 2.05 14.91 14.36
N ALA A 289 1.43 15.49 15.39
CA ALA A 289 0.06 15.99 15.35
C ALA A 289 0.05 17.47 14.92
N ASN A 290 0.08 17.71 13.61
CA ASN A 290 0.32 19.04 13.03
C ASN A 290 -0.78 20.06 13.36
N ALA A 291 -2.02 19.62 13.57
CA ALA A 291 -3.17 20.45 13.93
C ALA A 291 -3.64 20.20 15.38
N GLY A 292 -2.76 19.67 16.22
CA GLY A 292 -3.07 19.27 17.59
C GLY A 292 -3.61 17.84 17.72
N LYS A 293 -3.59 17.35 18.95
CA LYS A 293 -3.88 15.94 19.29
C LYS A 293 -5.30 15.51 18.95
N ALA A 294 -6.30 16.38 19.20
CA ALA A 294 -7.70 16.06 18.89
C ALA A 294 -7.91 15.89 17.38
N ALA A 295 -7.38 16.79 16.55
CA ALA A 295 -7.48 16.67 15.10
C ALA A 295 -6.73 15.45 14.55
N ALA A 296 -5.58 15.11 15.14
CA ALA A 296 -4.85 13.89 14.79
C ALA A 296 -5.63 12.61 15.17
N HIS A 297 -6.26 12.60 16.35
CA HIS A 297 -7.13 11.51 16.80
C HIS A 297 -8.30 11.31 15.84
N GLU A 298 -9.04 12.38 15.50
CA GLU A 298 -10.14 12.30 14.53
C GLU A 298 -9.67 11.78 13.17
N ALA A 299 -8.56 12.31 12.65
CA ALA A 299 -8.01 11.85 11.37
C ALA A 299 -7.66 10.34 11.39
N LEU A 300 -7.11 9.83 12.49
CA LEU A 300 -6.80 8.40 12.65
C LEU A 300 -8.07 7.55 12.84
N VAL A 301 -9.15 8.09 13.41
CA VAL A 301 -10.44 7.41 13.55
C VAL A 301 -11.19 7.31 12.22
N GLU A 302 -11.19 8.38 11.43
CA GLU A 302 -11.71 8.41 10.06
C GLU A 302 -10.85 7.56 9.12
N GLY A 303 -9.55 7.56 9.41
CA GLY A 303 -8.49 6.85 8.73
C GLY A 303 -7.72 7.77 7.77
N ILE A 304 -6.40 7.62 7.76
CA ILE A 304 -5.50 8.41 6.92
C ILE A 304 -4.89 7.56 5.82
N LEU A 305 -4.69 8.14 4.63
CA LEU A 305 -3.96 7.45 3.58
C LEU A 305 -2.50 7.27 3.96
N CYS A 306 -2.01 6.05 3.77
CA CYS A 306 -0.65 5.68 4.08
C CYS A 306 -0.06 4.75 3.03
N THR A 307 1.27 4.73 2.98
CA THR A 307 2.03 3.67 2.33
C THR A 307 2.69 2.78 3.37
N VAL A 308 2.64 1.48 3.11
CA VAL A 308 3.33 0.45 3.89
C VAL A 308 4.33 -0.22 2.96
N CYS A 309 5.60 -0.24 3.36
CA CYS A 309 6.65 -0.95 2.62
C CYS A 309 7.12 -2.13 3.47
N VAL A 310 6.99 -3.34 2.94
CA VAL A 310 7.46 -4.57 3.58
C VAL A 310 8.64 -5.09 2.78
N ARG A 311 9.73 -5.39 3.49
CA ARG A 311 10.99 -5.87 2.92
C ARG A 311 11.44 -7.10 3.67
N ASP A 312 12.02 -8.06 2.97
CA ASP A 312 12.68 -9.17 3.62
C ASP A 312 13.85 -8.67 4.49
N GLY A 313 14.07 -9.32 5.63
CA GLY A 313 15.29 -9.12 6.39
C GLY A 313 16.42 -9.82 5.65
N GLN A 314 17.52 -9.12 5.39
CA GLN A 314 18.74 -9.77 4.94
C GLN A 314 19.13 -10.84 5.98
N GLN A 315 19.09 -12.12 5.59
CA GLN A 315 19.62 -13.24 6.38
C GLN A 315 21.14 -13.15 6.59
N LYS A 316 21.82 -12.11 6.07
CA LYS A 316 23.27 -11.92 6.21
C LYS A 316 23.65 -11.72 7.68
N ALA A 317 23.91 -12.85 8.32
CA ALA A 317 24.73 -13.06 9.50
C ALA A 317 24.27 -12.30 10.76
N VAL A 318 23.26 -12.86 11.43
CA VAL A 318 23.06 -12.71 12.88
C VAL A 318 24.31 -13.15 13.69
N THR A 319 25.31 -13.77 13.06
CA THR A 319 26.64 -14.01 13.65
C THR A 319 27.57 -12.79 13.71
N ALA A 320 27.20 -11.61 13.21
CA ALA A 320 28.05 -10.40 13.23
C ALA A 320 27.53 -9.21 14.07
N ALA A 321 26.50 -9.40 14.91
CA ALA A 321 25.91 -8.32 15.69
C ALA A 321 26.44 -8.22 17.14
N VAL A 322 27.68 -7.74 17.29
CA VAL A 322 28.07 -6.94 18.48
C VAL A 322 28.03 -5.44 18.17
N ASN A 323 27.90 -5.05 16.90
CA ASN A 323 27.69 -3.66 16.54
C ASN A 323 26.71 -3.57 15.38
N PRO A 324 25.53 -2.92 15.54
CA PRO A 324 24.74 -2.57 14.38
C PRO A 324 25.63 -1.72 13.46
N PRO A 325 25.75 -2.05 12.17
CA PRO A 325 26.43 -1.16 11.25
C PRO A 325 25.74 0.20 11.41
N LYS A 326 26.53 1.25 11.69
CA LYS A 326 26.08 2.63 11.56
C LYS A 326 25.64 2.77 10.11
N LEU A 327 24.37 2.47 9.86
CA LEU A 327 23.69 2.83 8.63
C LEU A 327 23.84 4.33 8.59
N LEU A 328 24.77 4.77 7.75
CA LEU A 328 24.92 6.14 7.33
C LEU A 328 23.50 6.62 7.06
N ALA A 329 23.04 7.54 7.90
CA ALA A 329 21.87 8.36 7.67
C ALA A 329 22.17 9.23 6.44
N HIS A 330 22.34 8.60 5.28
CA HIS A 330 22.51 9.28 4.02
C HIS A 330 21.17 9.90 3.70
N ALA A 331 21.16 11.21 3.91
CA ALA A 331 20.23 12.16 3.32
C ALA A 331 18.75 11.86 3.59
N LEU A 332 18.32 12.16 4.82
CA LEU A 332 17.19 13.07 4.95
C LEU A 332 17.58 14.40 4.28
N HIS A 333 17.54 14.46 2.95
CA HIS A 333 17.07 15.69 2.33
C HIS A 333 15.62 15.79 2.75
N LEU A 334 15.41 16.38 3.94
CA LEU A 334 14.24 17.21 4.19
C LEU A 334 14.32 18.30 3.13
N ASP A 335 13.94 17.97 1.90
CA ASP A 335 13.60 18.97 0.90
C ASP A 335 12.55 19.83 1.58
N GLN A 336 13.01 21.03 1.91
CA GLN A 336 12.33 22.11 2.57
C GLN A 336 10.80 21.92 2.61
N VAL A 337 10.32 21.26 3.67
CA VAL A 337 8.99 21.56 4.17
C VAL A 337 9.12 22.97 4.76
N ARG A 338 9.12 23.97 3.88
CA ARG A 338 8.68 25.32 4.25
C ARG A 338 7.27 25.12 4.74
N LEU A 339 7.13 24.95 6.06
CA LEU A 339 5.90 25.28 6.76
C LEU A 339 5.69 26.76 6.45
N ALA A 340 4.93 27.04 5.38
CA ALA A 340 4.39 28.35 5.13
C ALA A 340 3.54 28.68 6.37
N ARG A 341 3.97 29.72 7.10
CA ARG A 341 3.13 30.44 8.04
C ARG A 341 2.05 31.19 7.27
#